data_AF-A0ABD5DCP8-F1
#
_entry.id   AF-A0ABD5DCP8-F1
#
_cell.length_a   1.000
_cell.length_b   1.000
_cell.length_c   1.000
_cell.angle_alpha   90.00
_cell.angle_beta   90.00
_cell.angle_gamma   90.00
#
_symmetry.space_group_name_H-M   'P 1'
#
loop_
_entity.id
_entity.type
_entity.pdbx_description
1 polymer ?
#
loop_
_entity_poly.entity_id
_entity_poly.type
_entity_poly.pdbx_seq_one_letter_code
_entity_poly.pdbx_strand_id
1 'polypeptide(L)'
;TAPWVLPKPDTDLGELSKSIIAKYPKIQATWRQTVAGALNVINFGLRNPKALKPVNFAAKQLLKLQIKDPVLRKNVTPNFDIGCKRILFANNYYPALQASNTTLIPHGLVKVEGNTVIAANGERHEVDVIIWGTGFEVSHPPIGKRVHNEKGECLAELWKDSSPEAYLGTNIENVPNAFLMLGPNVLV
;
A
#
# COMPACT_ATOMS: atom_id res chain seq x y z
N THR A 1 -0.22 11.85 -0.93
CA THR A 1 -1.70 11.79 -1.04
C THR A 1 -2.20 10.63 -0.20
N ALA A 2 -3.38 10.74 0.40
CA ALA A 2 -3.94 9.69 1.23
C ALA A 2 -4.19 8.39 0.43
N PRO A 3 -3.98 7.20 1.02
CA PRO A 3 -4.28 5.92 0.38
C PRO A 3 -5.77 5.56 0.48
N TRP A 4 -6.24 4.67 -0.39
CA TRP A 4 -7.53 3.99 -0.19
C TRP A 4 -7.38 2.97 0.94
N VAL A 5 -8.06 3.20 2.06
CA VAL A 5 -8.15 2.25 3.18
C VAL A 5 -9.57 1.70 3.26
N LEU A 6 -9.70 0.38 3.22
CA LEU A 6 -10.97 -0.34 3.34
C LEU A 6 -11.02 -1.13 4.66
N PRO A 7 -12.22 -1.43 5.18
CA PRO A 7 -12.39 -2.33 6.31
C PRO A 7 -11.80 -3.70 6.01
N LYS A 8 -11.13 -4.28 7.01
CA LYS A 8 -10.67 -5.67 6.99
C LYS A 8 -11.72 -6.50 7.71
N PRO A 9 -12.37 -7.49 7.08
CA PRO A 9 -13.34 -8.36 7.74
C PRO A 9 -12.62 -9.34 8.68
N ASP A 10 -12.10 -8.81 9.78
CA ASP A 10 -11.41 -9.56 10.81
C ASP A 10 -12.41 -10.08 11.83
N THR A 11 -12.22 -11.34 12.21
CA THR A 11 -13.03 -11.99 13.21
C THR A 11 -12.09 -12.67 14.18
N ASP A 12 -12.29 -12.40 15.47
CA ASP A 12 -11.60 -13.14 16.51
C ASP A 12 -12.18 -14.55 16.57
N LEU A 13 -11.33 -15.53 16.29
CA LEU A 13 -11.70 -16.93 16.37
C LEU A 13 -11.42 -17.40 17.79
N GLY A 14 -12.45 -17.41 18.64
CA GLY A 14 -12.36 -18.01 19.97
C GLY A 14 -12.00 -19.51 19.90
N GLU A 15 -11.64 -20.08 21.05
CA GLU A 15 -11.15 -21.46 21.14
C GLU A 15 -12.16 -22.50 20.61
N LEU A 16 -13.46 -22.26 20.79
CA LEU A 16 -14.51 -23.13 20.26
C LEU A 16 -14.52 -23.13 18.73
N SER A 17 -14.50 -21.96 18.10
CA SER A 17 -14.46 -21.83 16.64
C SER A 17 -13.21 -22.46 16.05
N LYS A 18 -12.05 -22.23 16.68
CA LYS A 18 -10.78 -22.90 16.29
C LYS A 18 -10.91 -24.42 16.37
N SER A 19 -11.47 -24.94 17.45
CA SER A 19 -11.66 -26.39 17.67
C SER A 19 -12.59 -27.01 16.61
N ILE A 20 -13.67 -26.32 16.25
CA ILE A 20 -14.60 -26.77 15.20
C ILE A 20 -13.90 -26.75 13.83
N ILE A 21 -13.18 -25.68 13.50
CA ILE A 21 -12.46 -25.56 12.23
C ILE A 21 -11.38 -26.65 12.12
N ALA A 22 -10.65 -26.93 13.22
CA ALA A 22 -9.64 -27.98 13.26
C ALA A 22 -10.26 -29.38 13.06
N LYS A 23 -11.44 -29.63 13.63
CA LYS A 23 -12.17 -30.90 13.47
C LYS A 23 -12.76 -31.08 12.08
N TYR A 24 -13.17 -30.00 11.41
CA TYR A 24 -13.81 -30.04 10.09
C TYR A 24 -13.02 -29.24 9.05
N PRO A 25 -11.96 -29.81 8.44
CA PRO A 25 -11.06 -29.11 7.51
C PRO A 25 -11.74 -28.46 6.31
N LYS A 26 -12.92 -28.95 5.90
CA LYS A 26 -13.73 -28.36 4.83
C LYS A 26 -14.12 -26.90 5.14
N ILE A 27 -14.32 -26.54 6.40
CA ILE A 27 -14.64 -25.15 6.79
C ILE A 27 -13.50 -24.22 6.38
N GLN A 28 -12.26 -24.58 6.76
CA GLN A 28 -11.07 -23.80 6.39
C GLN A 28 -10.85 -23.78 4.87
N ALA A 29 -11.04 -24.92 4.20
CA ALA A 29 -10.88 -25.01 2.76
C ALA A 29 -11.87 -24.10 2.02
N THR A 30 -13.15 -24.15 2.37
CA THR A 30 -14.18 -23.28 1.79
C THR A 30 -13.89 -21.82 2.08
N TRP A 31 -13.53 -21.47 3.32
CA TRP A 31 -13.15 -20.10 3.67
C TRP A 31 -12.00 -19.59 2.80
N ARG A 32 -10.92 -20.37 2.64
CA ARG A 32 -9.79 -20.01 1.79
C ARG A 32 -10.20 -19.79 0.34
N GLN A 33 -11.08 -20.64 -0.19
CA GLN A 33 -11.59 -20.49 -1.56
C GLN A 33 -12.45 -19.24 -1.71
N THR A 34 -13.27 -18.90 -0.71
CA THR A 34 -14.05 -17.66 -0.71
C THR A 34 -13.15 -16.43 -0.70
N VAL A 35 -12.12 -16.41 0.16
CA VAL A 35 -11.13 -15.33 0.20
C VAL A 35 -10.38 -15.22 -1.12
N ALA A 36 -9.90 -16.34 -1.67
CA ALA A 36 -9.21 -16.36 -2.96
C ALA A 36 -10.09 -15.85 -4.10
N GLY A 37 -11.35 -16.29 -4.15
CA GLY A 37 -12.33 -15.80 -5.12
C GLY A 37 -12.55 -14.29 -5.02
N ALA A 38 -12.73 -13.77 -3.80
CA ALA A 38 -12.90 -12.33 -3.58
C ALA A 38 -11.67 -11.53 -4.02
N LEU A 39 -10.46 -11.99 -3.70
CA LEU A 39 -9.22 -11.35 -4.13
C LEU A 39 -9.02 -11.42 -5.65
N ASN A 40 -9.42 -12.52 -6.29
CA ASN A 40 -9.38 -12.65 -7.74
C ASN A 40 -10.33 -11.67 -8.45
N VAL A 41 -11.52 -11.41 -7.88
CA VAL A 41 -12.44 -10.39 -8.40
C VAL A 41 -11.81 -9.00 -8.31
N ILE A 42 -11.15 -8.69 -7.19
CA ILE A 42 -10.42 -7.42 -7.04
C ILE A 42 -9.32 -7.34 -8.12
N ASN A 43 -8.49 -8.36 -8.25
CA ASN A 43 -7.42 -8.42 -9.26
C ASN A 43 -7.95 -8.25 -10.70
N PHE A 44 -9.07 -8.89 -11.02
CA PHE A 44 -9.74 -8.71 -12.32
C PHE A 44 -10.16 -7.24 -12.53
N GLY A 45 -10.73 -6.60 -11.51
CA GLY A 45 -11.06 -5.19 -11.53
C GLY A 45 -9.84 -4.31 -11.78
N LEU A 46 -8.73 -4.56 -11.08
CA LEU A 46 -7.46 -3.82 -11.25
C LEU A 46 -6.93 -3.87 -12.68
N ARG A 47 -7.08 -5.00 -13.37
CA ARG A 47 -6.69 -5.17 -14.78
C ARG A 47 -7.68 -4.58 -15.78
N ASN A 48 -8.87 -4.18 -15.33
CA ASN A 48 -9.94 -3.66 -16.17
C ASN A 48 -10.48 -2.33 -15.62
N PRO A 49 -9.81 -1.19 -15.89
CA PRO A 49 -10.15 0.11 -15.28
C PRO A 49 -11.62 0.54 -15.42
N LYS A 50 -12.29 0.14 -16.51
CA LYS A 50 -13.72 0.42 -16.71
C LYS A 50 -14.62 -0.25 -15.65
N ALA A 51 -14.23 -1.42 -15.14
CA ALA A 51 -14.94 -2.15 -14.08
C ALA A 51 -14.76 -1.50 -12.69
N LEU A 52 -13.77 -0.62 -12.51
CA LEU A 52 -13.48 0.03 -11.23
C LEU A 52 -14.29 1.31 -10.98
N LYS A 53 -14.93 1.88 -12.01
CA LYS A 53 -15.73 3.11 -11.85
C LYS A 53 -16.85 3.00 -10.81
N PRO A 54 -17.67 1.93 -10.77
CA PRO A 54 -18.66 1.74 -9.71
C PRO A 54 -18.03 1.53 -8.33
N VAL A 55 -16.88 0.85 -8.28
CA VAL A 55 -16.12 0.59 -7.06
C VAL A 55 -15.61 1.90 -6.44
N ASN A 56 -15.11 2.82 -7.26
CA ASN A 56 -14.71 4.16 -6.82
C ASN A 56 -15.86 4.93 -6.17
N PHE A 57 -17.05 4.87 -6.76
CA PHE A 57 -18.22 5.50 -6.20
C PHE A 57 -18.59 4.88 -4.85
N ALA A 58 -18.66 3.55 -4.77
CA ALA A 58 -18.95 2.83 -3.53
C ALA A 58 -17.91 3.13 -2.44
N ALA A 59 -16.62 3.18 -2.77
CA ALA A 59 -15.55 3.51 -1.83
C ALA A 59 -15.70 4.94 -1.28
N LYS A 60 -16.09 5.92 -2.11
CA LYS A 60 -16.40 7.28 -1.65
C LYS A 60 -17.62 7.33 -0.72
N GLN A 61 -18.66 6.53 -0.99
CA GLN A 61 -19.80 6.43 -0.08
C GLN A 61 -19.40 5.77 1.25
N LEU A 62 -18.56 4.75 1.21
CA LEU A 62 -18.04 4.11 2.42
C LEU A 62 -17.22 5.10 3.26
N LEU A 63 -16.34 5.91 2.64
CA LEU A 63 -15.64 7.00 3.33
C LEU A 63 -16.60 7.99 3.99
N LYS A 64 -17.69 8.35 3.31
CA LYS A 64 -18.74 9.23 3.86
C LYS A 64 -19.41 8.64 5.10
N LEU A 65 -19.58 7.31 5.14
CA LEU A 65 -20.13 6.61 6.30
C LEU A 65 -19.12 6.49 7.45
N GLN A 66 -17.84 6.25 7.14
CA GLN A 66 -16.78 6.07 8.15
C GLN A 66 -16.31 7.39 8.78
N ILE A 67 -16.36 8.50 8.03
CA ILE A 67 -15.83 9.80 8.45
C ILE A 67 -16.95 10.83 8.48
N LYS A 68 -17.31 11.25 9.70
CA LYS A 68 -18.39 12.21 9.94
C LYS A 68 -17.98 13.64 9.60
N ASP A 69 -16.77 14.04 9.97
CA ASP A 69 -16.24 15.38 9.69
C ASP A 69 -15.97 15.57 8.18
N PRO A 70 -16.67 16.52 7.51
CA PRO A 70 -16.45 16.79 6.10
C PRO A 70 -15.06 17.33 5.76
N VAL A 71 -14.40 18.05 6.69
CA VAL A 71 -13.06 18.61 6.45
C VAL A 71 -12.02 17.50 6.47
N LEU A 72 -12.01 16.68 7.52
CA LEU A 72 -11.17 15.48 7.58
C LEU A 72 -11.40 14.57 6.36
N ARG A 73 -12.67 14.30 6.02
CA ARG A 73 -13.01 13.44 4.88
C ARG A 73 -12.42 13.97 3.57
N LYS A 74 -12.50 15.29 3.32
CA LYS A 74 -11.92 15.90 2.13
C LYS A 74 -10.41 15.68 2.08
N ASN A 75 -9.70 15.86 3.20
CA ASN A 75 -8.25 15.74 3.26
C ASN A 75 -7.74 14.30 3.10
N VAL A 76 -8.54 13.30 3.51
CA VAL A 76 -8.16 11.88 3.39
C VAL A 76 -8.78 11.16 2.21
N THR A 77 -9.64 11.81 1.42
CA THR A 77 -10.18 11.23 0.18
C THR A 77 -9.10 11.25 -0.89
N PRO A 78 -8.69 10.08 -1.43
CA PRO A 78 -7.67 10.03 -2.47
C PRO A 78 -8.11 10.74 -3.75
N ASN A 79 -7.16 11.37 -4.45
CA ASN A 79 -7.37 12.02 -5.74
C ASN A 79 -7.03 11.12 -6.95
N PHE A 80 -6.95 9.81 -6.72
CA PHE A 80 -6.68 8.78 -7.73
C PHE A 80 -7.69 7.66 -7.59
N ASP A 81 -7.93 6.92 -8.68
CA ASP A 81 -8.87 5.81 -8.69
C ASP A 81 -8.38 4.64 -7.84
N ILE A 82 -9.33 3.92 -7.24
CA ILE A 82 -9.08 2.69 -6.49
C ILE A 82 -8.32 1.72 -7.39
N GLY A 83 -7.21 1.18 -6.88
CA GLY A 83 -6.35 0.28 -7.64
C GLY A 83 -5.15 0.91 -8.33
N CYS A 84 -5.12 2.25 -8.54
CA CYS A 84 -3.91 2.92 -9.04
C CYS A 84 -2.74 2.84 -8.05
N LYS A 85 -3.05 2.64 -6.76
CA LYS A 85 -2.09 2.26 -5.71
C LYS A 85 -2.65 1.08 -4.95
N ARG A 86 -1.76 0.34 -4.27
CA ARG A 86 -2.14 -0.78 -3.41
C ARG A 86 -3.18 -0.34 -2.37
N ILE A 87 -4.31 -1.03 -2.37
CA ILE A 87 -5.39 -0.82 -1.40
C ILE A 87 -4.92 -1.33 -0.03
N LEU A 88 -5.17 -0.54 1.01
CA LEU A 88 -4.88 -0.93 2.39
C LEU A 88 -6.14 -1.43 3.08
N PHE A 89 -5.96 -2.36 4.02
CA PHE A 89 -7.06 -2.90 4.83
C PHE A 89 -6.80 -2.62 6.31
N ALA A 90 -7.63 -1.80 6.92
CA ALA A 90 -7.53 -1.48 8.35
C ALA A 90 -8.88 -1.04 8.91
N ASN A 91 -9.19 -1.51 10.12
CA ASN A 91 -10.42 -1.15 10.82
C ASN A 91 -10.26 0.06 11.74
N ASN A 92 -9.03 0.31 12.22
CA ASN A 92 -8.72 1.33 13.21
C ASN A 92 -8.15 2.63 12.62
N TYR A 93 -7.88 2.68 11.31
CA TYR A 93 -7.25 3.84 10.67
C TYR A 93 -8.11 5.12 10.75
N TYR A 94 -9.33 5.11 10.22
CA TYR A 94 -10.21 6.29 10.27
C TYR A 94 -10.74 6.60 11.68
N PRO A 95 -11.03 5.61 12.56
CA PRO A 95 -11.30 5.90 13.96
C PRO A 95 -10.15 6.62 14.66
N ALA A 96 -8.89 6.22 14.43
CA ALA A 96 -7.73 6.89 15.02
C ALA A 96 -7.59 8.34 14.54
N LEU A 97 -7.88 8.63 13.28
CA LEU A 97 -7.88 10.00 12.74
C LEU A 97 -9.02 10.88 13.28
N GLN A 98 -10.09 10.28 13.82
CA GLN A 98 -11.23 10.98 14.41
C GLN A 98 -11.19 11.04 15.95
N ALA A 99 -10.16 10.45 16.57
CA ALA A 99 -10.02 10.46 18.01
C ALA A 99 -9.76 11.89 18.52
N SER A 100 -10.25 12.19 19.73
CA SER A 100 -10.14 13.53 20.33
C SER A 100 -8.70 14.00 20.58
N ASN A 101 -7.75 13.05 20.66
CA ASN A 101 -6.32 13.30 20.83
C ASN A 101 -5.53 13.30 19.51
N THR A 102 -6.22 13.27 18.37
CA THR A 102 -5.58 13.26 17.05
C THR A 102 -5.90 14.54 16.30
N THR A 103 -4.88 15.16 15.72
CA THR A 103 -5.03 16.28 14.79
C THR A 103 -4.34 15.94 13.47
N LEU A 104 -5.07 16.05 12.37
CA LEU A 104 -4.51 15.89 11.03
C LEU A 104 -3.98 17.23 10.52
N ILE A 105 -2.68 17.31 10.24
CA ILE A 105 -2.06 18.42 9.52
C ILE A 105 -1.85 17.97 8.05
N PRO A 106 -2.69 18.40 7.09
CA PRO A 106 -2.67 17.90 5.71
C PRO A 106 -1.58 18.59 4.85
N HIS A 107 -0.42 18.86 5.45
CA HIS A 107 0.71 19.54 4.82
C HIS A 107 2.01 18.78 5.11
N GLY A 108 2.95 18.82 4.16
CA GLY A 108 4.24 18.15 4.33
C GLY A 108 5.06 18.78 5.44
N LEU A 109 5.85 17.97 6.16
CA LEU A 109 6.88 18.44 7.06
C LEU A 109 8.02 19.06 6.24
N VAL A 110 8.38 20.31 6.53
CA VAL A 110 9.45 21.03 5.80
C VAL A 110 10.71 21.24 6.63
N LYS A 111 10.57 21.30 7.96
CA LYS A 111 11.71 21.52 8.86
C LYS A 111 11.42 21.00 10.26
N VAL A 112 12.48 20.58 10.95
CA VAL A 112 12.49 20.29 12.38
C VAL A 112 13.49 21.25 13.03
N GLU A 113 13.04 22.02 14.02
CA GLU A 113 13.83 22.99 14.79
C GLU A 113 13.80 22.60 16.27
N GLY A 114 14.83 21.89 16.74
CA GLY A 114 14.80 21.30 18.08
C GLY A 114 13.65 20.30 18.23
N ASN A 115 12.71 20.55 19.13
CA ASN A 115 11.48 19.77 19.34
C ASN A 115 10.28 20.31 18.53
N THR A 116 10.45 21.37 17.73
CA THR A 116 9.37 21.95 16.92
C THR A 116 9.38 21.39 15.50
N VAL A 117 8.26 20.84 15.05
CA VAL A 117 8.02 20.46 13.65
C VAL A 117 7.29 21.58 12.91
N ILE A 118 7.73 21.87 11.68
CA ILE A 118 7.19 22.95 10.84
C ILE A 118 6.55 22.35 9.59
N ALA A 119 5.25 22.58 9.43
CA ALA A 119 4.50 22.15 8.26
C ALA A 119 4.66 23.15 7.10
N ALA A 120 4.40 22.70 5.87
CA ALA A 120 4.57 23.50 4.65
C ALA A 120 3.66 24.75 4.59
N ASN A 121 2.58 24.77 5.37
CA ASN A 121 1.71 25.94 5.50
C ASN A 121 2.16 26.93 6.61
N GLY A 122 3.28 26.66 7.27
CA GLY A 122 3.86 27.50 8.33
C GLY A 122 3.41 27.15 9.74
N GLU A 123 2.48 26.21 9.92
CA GLU A 123 2.11 25.74 11.26
C GLU A 123 3.31 25.12 12.00
N ARG A 124 3.37 25.37 13.31
CA ARG A 124 4.45 24.93 14.19
C ARG A 124 3.86 24.12 15.33
N HIS A 125 4.40 22.94 15.58
CA HIS A 125 3.94 22.03 16.63
C HIS A 125 5.13 21.51 17.42
N GLU A 126 5.09 21.57 18.75
CA GLU A 126 6.10 20.92 19.58
C GLU A 126 5.76 19.44 19.76
N VAL A 127 6.77 18.58 19.70
CA VAL A 127 6.61 17.13 19.83
C VAL A 127 7.76 16.52 20.63
N ASP A 128 7.45 15.52 21.44
CA ASP A 128 8.46 14.73 22.15
C ASP A 128 9.03 13.60 21.29
N VAL A 129 8.24 13.09 20.34
CA VAL A 129 8.58 11.92 19.51
C VAL A 129 8.16 12.15 18.07
N ILE A 130 9.05 11.80 17.13
CA ILE A 130 8.78 11.79 15.69
C ILE A 130 8.84 10.34 15.20
N ILE A 131 7.78 9.90 14.51
CA ILE A 131 7.72 8.58 13.86
C ILE A 131 7.75 8.77 12.34
N TRP A 132 8.77 8.23 11.68
CA TRP A 132 8.97 8.35 10.22
C TRP A 132 8.17 7.30 9.44
N GLY A 133 7.00 7.68 8.95
CA GLY A 133 6.16 6.89 8.04
C GLY A 133 6.43 7.16 6.56
N THR A 134 7.69 7.12 6.10
CA THR A 134 8.13 7.65 4.80
C THR A 134 7.91 6.75 3.57
N GLY A 135 7.35 5.54 3.75
CA GLY A 135 7.10 4.60 2.65
C GLY A 135 8.37 3.91 2.13
N PHE A 136 8.37 3.52 0.85
CA PHE A 136 9.43 2.73 0.21
C PHE A 136 9.77 3.25 -1.19
N GLU A 137 11.04 3.17 -1.57
CA GLU A 137 11.49 3.37 -2.95
C GLU A 137 11.34 2.06 -3.74
N VAL A 138 10.44 2.05 -4.73
CA VAL A 138 10.11 0.85 -5.51
C VAL A 138 10.60 0.92 -6.96
N SER A 139 10.86 2.13 -7.48
CA SER A 139 11.23 2.33 -8.88
C SER A 139 12.73 2.10 -9.11
N HIS A 140 13.56 2.36 -8.11
CA HIS A 140 15.01 2.18 -8.18
C HIS A 140 15.49 1.20 -7.11
N PRO A 141 15.44 -0.11 -7.38
CA PRO A 141 15.75 -1.10 -6.37
C PRO A 141 17.22 -0.99 -5.94
N PRO A 142 17.54 -0.98 -4.63
CA PRO A 142 18.92 -0.79 -4.13
C PRO A 142 19.93 -1.80 -4.68
N ILE A 143 19.48 -2.99 -5.09
CA ILE A 143 20.30 -4.01 -5.73
C ILE A 143 20.93 -3.52 -7.04
N GLY A 144 20.27 -2.56 -7.71
CA GLY A 144 20.72 -1.97 -8.96
C GLY A 144 22.12 -1.35 -8.86
N LYS A 145 22.47 -0.81 -7.69
CA LYS A 145 23.78 -0.18 -7.43
C LYS A 145 24.86 -1.17 -6.98
N ARG A 146 24.51 -2.44 -6.77
CA ARG A 146 25.40 -3.45 -6.19
C ARG A 146 25.85 -4.49 -7.21
N VAL A 147 24.98 -4.82 -8.16
CA VAL A 147 25.27 -5.82 -9.20
C VAL A 147 25.88 -5.12 -10.40
N HIS A 148 27.01 -5.65 -10.87
CA HIS A 148 27.75 -5.16 -12.02
C HIS A 148 27.85 -6.27 -13.06
N ASN A 149 27.81 -5.90 -14.34
CA ASN A 149 28.06 -6.84 -15.43
C ASN A 149 29.59 -7.03 -15.64
N GLU A 150 29.95 -7.86 -16.62
CA GLU A 150 31.35 -8.12 -16.99
C GLU A 150 32.11 -6.88 -17.46
N LYS A 151 31.41 -5.85 -17.92
CA LYS A 151 31.98 -4.56 -18.36
C LYS A 151 32.17 -3.58 -17.20
N GLY A 152 31.79 -3.96 -15.98
CA GLY A 152 31.84 -3.10 -14.79
C GLY A 152 30.69 -2.09 -14.70
N GLU A 153 29.66 -2.22 -15.54
CA GLU A 153 28.47 -1.36 -15.51
C GLU A 153 27.49 -1.89 -14.46
N CYS A 154 26.99 -1.04 -13.57
CA CYS A 154 25.98 -1.46 -12.60
C CYS A 154 24.57 -1.50 -13.22
N LEU A 155 23.71 -2.37 -12.68
CA LEU A 155 22.32 -2.50 -13.11
C LEU A 155 21.54 -1.17 -13.12
N ALA A 156 21.82 -0.27 -12.18
CA ALA A 156 21.18 1.04 -12.12
C ALA A 156 21.55 1.93 -13.32
N GLU A 157 22.76 1.79 -13.88
CA GLU A 157 23.14 2.48 -15.12
C GLU A 157 22.50 1.81 -16.33
N LEU A 158 22.42 0.47 -16.36
CA LEU A 158 21.76 -0.28 -17.44
C LEU A 158 20.26 0.05 -17.55
N TRP A 159 19.61 0.38 -16.43
CA TRP A 159 18.20 0.80 -16.38
C TRP A 159 18.00 2.32 -16.33
N LYS A 160 19.04 3.13 -16.52
CA LYS A 160 18.94 4.58 -16.32
C LYS A 160 17.92 5.26 -17.25
N ASP A 161 17.88 4.81 -18.50
CA ASP A 161 17.03 5.38 -19.55
C ASP A 161 15.70 4.59 -19.72
N SER A 162 15.47 3.56 -18.89
CA SER A 162 14.27 2.72 -18.93
C SER A 162 13.72 2.47 -17.52
N SER A 163 12.68 1.64 -17.40
CA SER A 163 12.31 1.06 -16.10
C SER A 163 13.12 -0.22 -15.87
N PRO A 164 13.24 -0.71 -14.63
CA PRO A 164 13.80 -2.03 -14.38
C PRO A 164 13.12 -3.08 -15.26
N GLU A 165 13.93 -3.80 -16.03
CA GLU A 165 13.48 -4.77 -17.02
C GLU A 165 14.23 -6.10 -16.85
N ALA A 166 13.49 -7.19 -17.02
CA ALA A 166 14.04 -8.54 -17.02
C ALA A 166 13.13 -9.48 -17.85
N TYR A 167 13.74 -10.38 -18.62
CA TYR A 167 13.02 -11.43 -19.32
C TYR A 167 12.37 -12.38 -18.31
N LEU A 168 11.06 -12.55 -18.45
CA LEU A 168 10.19 -13.26 -17.49
C LEU A 168 10.39 -12.79 -16.03
N GLY A 169 10.81 -11.53 -15.85
CA GLY A 169 11.09 -10.93 -14.55
C GLY A 169 12.29 -11.49 -13.80
N THR A 170 13.17 -12.26 -14.45
CA THR A 170 14.33 -12.88 -13.79
C THR A 170 15.65 -12.64 -14.49
N ASN A 171 15.75 -12.87 -15.80
CA ASN A 171 17.01 -12.74 -16.53
C ASN A 171 17.19 -11.30 -17.01
N ILE A 172 18.35 -10.72 -16.70
CA ILE A 172 18.66 -9.33 -17.05
C ILE A 172 19.58 -9.32 -18.27
N GLU A 173 19.28 -8.47 -19.24
CA GLU A 173 20.10 -8.30 -20.43
C GLU A 173 21.54 -7.89 -20.06
N ASN A 174 22.53 -8.47 -20.74
CA ASN A 174 23.96 -8.21 -20.51
C ASN A 174 24.48 -8.55 -19.10
N VAL A 175 23.73 -9.34 -18.31
CA VAL A 175 24.19 -9.84 -16.99
C VAL A 175 24.08 -11.36 -16.94
N PRO A 176 24.99 -12.09 -17.61
CA PRO A 176 24.90 -13.55 -17.73
C PRO A 176 24.96 -14.23 -16.36
N ASN A 177 24.22 -15.33 -16.20
CA ASN A 177 24.10 -16.11 -14.97
C ASN A 177 23.56 -15.34 -13.74
N ALA A 178 23.02 -14.12 -13.91
CA ALA A 178 22.25 -13.43 -12.90
C ALA A 178 20.76 -13.75 -13.02
N PHE A 179 20.14 -14.10 -11.88
CA PHE A 179 18.72 -14.42 -11.78
C PHE A 179 18.10 -13.56 -10.68
N LEU A 180 17.27 -12.59 -11.08
CA LEU A 180 16.60 -11.70 -10.14
C LEU A 180 15.34 -12.35 -9.60
N MET A 181 15.34 -12.67 -8.31
CA MET A 181 14.15 -13.17 -7.63
C MET A 181 13.18 -12.01 -7.35
N LEU A 182 11.90 -12.22 -7.67
CA LEU A 182 10.85 -11.20 -7.53
C LEU A 182 11.17 -9.91 -8.31
N GLY A 183 11.70 -10.07 -9.53
CA GLY A 183 12.08 -8.95 -10.38
C GLY A 183 10.91 -8.18 -10.99
N PRO A 184 11.19 -7.35 -11.99
CA PRO A 184 10.17 -6.54 -12.65
C PRO A 184 9.02 -7.38 -13.19
N ASN A 185 7.80 -6.85 -13.08
CA ASN A 185 6.58 -7.40 -13.69
C ASN A 185 6.13 -8.81 -13.23
N VAL A 186 6.77 -9.43 -12.22
CA VAL A 186 6.34 -10.76 -11.69
C VAL A 186 5.48 -10.68 -10.44
N LEU A 187 5.50 -9.57 -9.71
CA LEU A 187 4.61 -9.31 -8.57
C LEU A 187 3.59 -8.24 -8.95
N VAL A 188 2.32 -8.62 -9.00
CA VAL A 188 1.16 -7.72 -9.11
C VAL A 188 0.21 -7.98 -7.94
#